data_AF-X0V4U8-F1
#
_entry.id   AF-X0V4U8-F1
#
_cell.length_a   1.000
_cell.length_b   1.000
_cell.length_c   1.000
_cell.angle_alpha   90.00
_cell.angle_beta   90.00
_cell.angle_gamma   90.00
#
_symmetry.space_group_name_H-M   'P 1'
#
loop_
_entity.id
_entity.type
_entity.pdbx_description
1 polymer ?
#
loop_
_entity_poly.entity_id
_entity_poly.type
_entity_poly.pdbx_seq_one_letter_code
_entity_poly.pdbx_strand_id
1 'polypeptide(L)'
;RMSMVVNIPIIADIDTGYGEILNVIRTIKELESAGASAVQMEDQVFPKRAGLTLGREVIPAEQMITKLHAAVDAKEDPDFVIIARTDSQPLDEAIKRSNAYYEAGADILFIEDIHSEEEMLKVNKEVKGPTLSVMVEGSGYPFLPGKKLEELGFKMVYYCNSSIFAATKAVYKAMKKLKDSGTTEDVMDEMMQFKEFNELIGFNELTEIEKKYTK
;
A
#
# COMPACT_ATOMS: atom_id res chain seq x y z
N ARG A 1 -4.65 -12.92 7.80
CA ARG A 1 -6.05 -12.55 8.13
C ARG A 1 -6.79 -12.15 6.87
N MET A 2 -6.38 -11.08 6.18
CA MET A 2 -7.02 -10.61 4.96
C MET A 2 -7.04 -11.68 3.85
N SER A 3 -5.89 -12.26 3.52
CA SER A 3 -5.72 -13.30 2.49
C SER A 3 -6.60 -14.55 2.66
N MET A 4 -7.09 -14.83 3.88
CA MET A 4 -7.94 -16.00 4.14
C MET A 4 -9.41 -15.76 3.80
N VAL A 5 -9.80 -14.51 3.57
CA VAL A 5 -11.22 -14.10 3.40
C VAL A 5 -11.48 -13.30 2.13
N VAL A 6 -10.45 -12.93 1.37
CA VAL A 6 -10.59 -12.25 0.07
C VAL A 6 -9.77 -12.95 -1.00
N ASN A 7 -10.25 -12.88 -2.24
CA ASN A 7 -9.54 -13.37 -3.43
C ASN A 7 -8.85 -12.25 -4.23
N ILE A 8 -8.87 -11.02 -3.70
CA ILE A 8 -8.23 -9.86 -4.32
C ILE A 8 -6.73 -9.89 -3.96
N PRO A 9 -5.80 -9.65 -4.90
CA PRO A 9 -4.38 -9.58 -4.62
C PRO A 9 -4.06 -8.58 -3.50
N ILE A 10 -3.17 -8.97 -2.58
CA ILE A 10 -2.78 -8.14 -1.42
C ILE A 10 -1.35 -7.67 -1.60
N ILE A 11 -1.15 -6.36 -1.49
CA ILE A 11 0.16 -5.74 -1.44
C ILE A 11 0.46 -5.36 0.02
N ALA A 12 1.61 -5.78 0.53
CA ALA A 12 2.05 -5.46 1.89
C ALA A 12 3.19 -4.43 1.88
N ASP A 13 3.04 -3.33 2.62
CA ASP A 13 4.14 -2.42 2.91
C ASP A 13 5.03 -3.03 3.99
N ILE A 14 6.30 -3.31 3.65
CA ILE A 14 7.27 -3.97 4.54
C ILE A 14 8.30 -3.02 5.11
N ASP A 15 8.04 -1.71 5.04
CA ASP A 15 8.98 -0.67 5.44
C ASP A 15 10.34 -0.91 4.76
N THR A 16 11.41 -1.06 5.55
CA THR A 16 12.78 -1.32 5.07
C THR A 16 13.16 -2.82 5.03
N GLY A 17 12.17 -3.71 5.11
CA GLY A 17 12.34 -5.17 5.15
C GLY A 17 12.64 -5.75 6.52
N TYR A 18 12.29 -5.03 7.58
CA TYR A 18 12.38 -5.43 9.00
C TYR A 18 13.78 -5.90 9.46
N GLY A 19 14.84 -5.35 8.84
CA GLY A 19 16.23 -5.60 9.21
C GLY A 19 17.17 -5.56 7.99
N GLU A 20 18.18 -6.43 8.01
CA GLU A 20 19.15 -6.59 6.92
C GLU A 20 18.82 -7.79 6.04
N ILE A 21 19.74 -8.19 5.16
CA ILE A 21 19.56 -9.21 4.11
C ILE A 21 18.78 -10.47 4.58
N LEU A 22 19.17 -11.08 5.71
CA LEU A 22 18.49 -12.28 6.22
C LEU A 22 17.06 -12.02 6.69
N ASN A 23 16.80 -10.82 7.21
CA ASN A 23 15.45 -10.40 7.61
C ASN A 23 14.58 -10.15 6.38
N VAL A 24 15.14 -9.56 5.31
CA VAL A 24 14.44 -9.38 4.04
C VAL A 24 14.01 -10.74 3.48
N ILE A 25 14.95 -11.69 3.35
CA ILE A 25 14.65 -13.05 2.85
C ILE A 25 13.52 -13.70 3.66
N ARG A 26 13.61 -13.62 5.00
CA ARG A 26 12.57 -14.17 5.88
C ARG A 26 11.22 -13.48 5.67
N THR A 27 11.22 -12.15 5.54
CA THR A 27 10.01 -11.33 5.36
C THR A 27 9.29 -11.69 4.06
N ILE A 28 10.03 -11.83 2.95
CA ILE A 28 9.45 -12.24 1.66
C ILE A 28 8.76 -13.60 1.81
N LYS A 29 9.48 -14.62 2.30
CA LYS A 29 8.93 -15.97 2.46
C LYS A 29 7.72 -16.03 3.38
N GLU A 30 7.76 -15.32 4.51
CA GLU A 30 6.65 -15.31 5.46
C GLU A 30 5.41 -14.62 4.89
N LEU A 31 5.56 -13.50 4.17
CA LEU A 31 4.41 -12.78 3.61
C LEU A 31 3.82 -13.47 2.38
N GLU A 32 4.67 -14.03 1.53
CA GLU A 32 4.24 -14.85 0.41
C GLU A 32 3.47 -16.09 0.91
N SER A 33 4.01 -16.83 1.88
CA SER A 33 3.32 -17.95 2.51
C SER A 33 2.02 -17.55 3.22
N ALA A 34 1.95 -16.32 3.76
CA ALA A 34 0.73 -15.77 4.34
C ALA A 34 -0.31 -15.34 3.29
N GLY A 35 0.01 -15.41 2.00
CA GLY A 35 -0.88 -15.10 0.88
C GLY A 35 -0.86 -13.65 0.40
N ALA A 36 0.24 -12.91 0.65
CA ALA A 36 0.49 -11.67 -0.08
C ALA A 36 0.81 -11.98 -1.54
N SER A 37 0.43 -11.08 -2.45
CA SER A 37 0.77 -11.16 -3.88
C SER A 37 1.93 -10.24 -4.25
N ALA A 38 2.21 -9.25 -3.41
CA ALA A 38 3.30 -8.31 -3.60
C ALA A 38 3.76 -7.71 -2.28
N VAL A 39 4.97 -7.15 -2.28
CA VAL A 39 5.45 -6.29 -1.20
C VAL A 39 6.02 -4.99 -1.73
N GLN A 40 5.98 -3.95 -0.91
CA GLN A 40 6.70 -2.69 -1.11
C GLN A 40 7.81 -2.54 -0.07
N MET A 41 9.05 -2.34 -0.52
CA MET A 41 10.21 -2.08 0.34
C MET A 41 10.85 -0.74 0.01
N GLU A 42 11.18 0.05 1.04
CA GLU A 42 11.73 1.41 0.90
C GLU A 42 13.21 1.51 1.28
N ASP A 43 13.91 2.47 0.65
CA ASP A 43 15.35 2.71 0.86
C ASP A 43 15.66 3.66 2.03
N GLN A 44 14.70 3.88 2.95
CA GLN A 44 14.94 4.71 4.13
C GLN A 44 15.92 4.09 5.12
N VAL A 45 16.62 4.93 5.87
CA VAL A 45 17.37 4.53 7.07
C VAL A 45 16.37 4.10 8.16
N PHE A 46 16.67 3.01 8.86
CA PHE A 46 15.86 2.58 10.00
C PHE A 46 16.24 3.36 11.29
N PRO A 47 15.28 3.81 12.12
CA PRO A 47 13.83 3.70 11.93
C PRO A 47 13.33 4.68 10.86
N LYS A 48 12.50 4.18 9.94
CA LYS A 48 11.93 4.97 8.86
C LYS A 48 10.90 5.97 9.36
N ARG A 49 10.61 6.96 8.52
CA ARG A 49 9.58 7.99 8.73
C ARG A 49 8.48 7.85 7.68
N ALA A 50 7.33 8.47 7.93
CA ALA A 50 6.26 8.50 6.92
C ALA A 50 6.67 9.39 5.73
N GLY A 51 6.28 9.02 4.52
CA GLY A 51 6.61 9.73 3.27
C GLY A 51 6.20 11.21 3.23
N LEU A 52 5.24 11.63 4.06
CA LEU A 52 4.79 13.03 4.17
C LEU A 52 5.48 13.82 5.30
N THR A 53 6.51 13.26 5.94
CA THR A 53 7.21 13.91 7.07
C THR A 53 8.62 14.33 6.69
N LEU A 54 9.05 15.52 7.13
CA LEU A 54 10.40 16.02 6.87
C LEU A 54 11.49 15.18 7.56
N GLY A 55 12.71 15.25 7.01
CA GLY A 55 13.90 14.61 7.60
C GLY A 55 14.00 13.12 7.31
N ARG A 56 13.50 12.67 6.16
CA ARG A 56 13.76 11.32 5.63
C ARG A 56 15.21 11.24 5.18
N GLU A 57 15.86 10.13 5.51
CA GLU A 57 17.21 9.80 5.09
C GLU A 57 17.16 8.46 4.39
N VAL A 58 17.96 8.29 3.34
CA VAL A 58 18.02 7.05 2.57
C VAL A 58 19.40 6.40 2.71
N ILE A 59 19.42 5.07 2.69
CA ILE A 59 20.67 4.31 2.65
C ILE A 59 21.41 4.51 1.30
N PRO A 60 22.71 4.19 1.22
CA PRO A 60 23.40 4.11 -0.06
C PRO A 60 22.65 3.19 -1.03
N ALA A 61 22.59 3.56 -2.32
CA ALA A 61 21.82 2.82 -3.31
C ALA A 61 22.26 1.36 -3.42
N GLU A 62 23.56 1.10 -3.27
CA GLU A 62 24.18 -0.23 -3.31
C GLU A 62 23.68 -1.16 -2.19
N GLN A 63 23.35 -0.59 -1.02
CA GLN A 63 22.77 -1.37 0.07
C GLN A 63 21.33 -1.76 -0.25
N MET A 64 20.53 -0.84 -0.80
CA MET A 64 19.17 -1.16 -1.25
C MET A 64 19.18 -2.19 -2.38
N ILE A 65 20.08 -2.05 -3.36
CA ILE A 65 20.27 -3.03 -4.45
C ILE A 65 20.56 -4.43 -3.88
N THR A 66 21.43 -4.52 -2.86
CA THR A 66 21.74 -5.80 -2.21
C THR A 66 20.50 -6.41 -1.53
N LYS A 67 19.68 -5.59 -0.88
CA LYS A 67 18.40 -6.03 -0.29
C LYS A 67 17.40 -6.49 -1.37
N LEU A 68 17.34 -5.78 -2.49
CA LEU A 68 16.47 -6.15 -3.62
C LEU A 68 16.87 -7.48 -4.25
N HIS A 69 18.16 -7.72 -4.52
CA HIS A 69 18.62 -9.04 -4.98
C HIS A 69 18.20 -10.15 -4.01
N ALA A 70 18.36 -9.94 -2.70
CA ALA A 70 17.97 -10.91 -1.70
C ALA A 70 16.45 -11.13 -1.65
N ALA A 71 15.65 -10.08 -1.88
CA ALA A 71 14.20 -10.18 -1.95
C ALA A 71 13.75 -10.98 -3.19
N VAL A 72 14.34 -10.70 -4.35
CA VAL A 72 14.06 -11.38 -5.61
C VAL A 72 14.45 -12.85 -5.54
N ASP A 73 15.64 -13.17 -5.01
CA ASP A 73 16.11 -14.54 -4.82
C ASP A 73 15.26 -15.34 -3.80
N ALA A 74 14.56 -14.65 -2.91
CA ALA A 74 13.75 -15.28 -1.86
C ALA A 74 12.35 -15.70 -2.30
N LYS A 75 11.85 -15.16 -3.42
CA LYS A 75 10.53 -15.49 -3.99
C LYS A 75 10.41 -16.99 -4.24
N GLU A 76 9.28 -17.60 -3.87
CA GLU A 76 8.96 -18.99 -4.26
C GLU A 76 8.11 -19.03 -5.53
N ASP A 77 7.17 -18.10 -5.67
CA ASP A 77 6.33 -17.84 -6.83
C ASP A 77 7.01 -16.81 -7.75
N PRO A 78 7.30 -17.17 -9.02
CA PRO A 78 7.86 -16.22 -9.99
C PRO A 78 6.97 -15.00 -10.22
N ASP A 79 5.65 -15.10 -10.00
CA ASP A 79 4.67 -14.02 -10.19
C ASP A 79 4.56 -13.08 -8.96
N PHE A 80 5.24 -13.37 -7.85
CA PHE A 80 5.22 -12.51 -6.66
C PHE A 80 5.92 -11.16 -6.93
N VAL A 81 5.24 -10.04 -6.71
CA VAL A 81 5.72 -8.72 -7.15
C VAL A 81 6.55 -8.02 -6.06
N ILE A 82 7.73 -7.52 -6.41
CA ILE A 82 8.56 -6.66 -5.56
C ILE A 82 8.47 -5.21 -6.04
N ILE A 83 7.92 -4.35 -5.20
CA ILE A 83 7.80 -2.91 -5.43
C ILE A 83 8.94 -2.21 -4.69
N ALA A 84 9.83 -1.54 -5.41
CA ALA A 84 10.90 -0.75 -4.83
C ALA A 84 10.46 0.69 -4.66
N ARG A 85 10.41 1.15 -3.41
CA ARG A 85 10.13 2.54 -3.04
C ARG A 85 11.44 3.28 -2.79
N THR A 86 11.53 4.52 -3.30
CA THR A 86 12.59 5.44 -2.92
C THR A 86 12.02 6.72 -2.34
N ASP A 87 12.58 7.14 -1.21
CA ASP A 87 12.31 8.44 -0.57
C ASP A 87 13.45 9.44 -0.83
N SER A 88 14.33 9.13 -1.79
CA SER A 88 15.48 9.95 -2.14
C SER A 88 15.05 11.27 -2.79
N GLN A 89 15.85 12.30 -2.53
CA GLN A 89 15.71 13.63 -3.11
C GLN A 89 17.12 14.15 -3.48
N PRO A 90 17.27 15.01 -4.51
CA PRO A 90 16.22 15.51 -5.40
C PRO A 90 15.69 14.45 -6.39
N LEU A 91 14.61 14.78 -7.12
CA LEU A 91 13.94 13.89 -8.08
C LEU A 91 14.90 13.17 -9.06
N ASP A 92 15.94 13.84 -9.53
CA ASP A 92 16.90 13.25 -10.49
C ASP A 92 17.68 12.07 -9.87
N GLU A 93 18.03 12.17 -8.58
CA GLU A 93 18.67 11.08 -7.85
C GLU A 93 17.66 9.95 -7.58
N ALA A 94 16.40 10.28 -7.27
CA ALA A 94 15.34 9.30 -7.10
C ALA A 94 15.07 8.50 -8.39
N ILE A 95 15.06 9.16 -9.55
CA ILE A 95 14.92 8.51 -10.87
C ILE A 95 16.11 7.59 -11.14
N LYS A 96 17.34 8.06 -10.89
CA LYS A 96 18.56 7.25 -11.05
C LYS A 96 18.52 6.00 -10.17
N ARG A 97 18.13 6.14 -8.90
CA ARG A 97 17.96 5.03 -7.96
C ARG A 97 16.88 4.06 -8.41
N SER A 98 15.71 4.56 -8.82
CA SER A 98 14.61 3.74 -9.32
C SER A 98 15.03 2.90 -10.53
N ASN A 99 15.82 3.47 -11.44
CA ASN A 99 16.37 2.73 -12.57
C ASN A 99 17.37 1.64 -12.14
N ALA A 100 18.23 1.92 -11.14
CA ALA A 100 19.12 0.91 -10.59
C ALA A 100 18.36 -0.20 -9.82
N TYR A 101 17.27 0.15 -9.14
CA TYR A 101 16.41 -0.79 -8.44
C TYR A 101 15.65 -1.69 -9.41
N TYR A 102 15.22 -1.14 -10.55
CA TYR A 102 14.65 -1.92 -11.64
C TYR A 102 15.67 -2.91 -12.23
N GLU A 103 16.90 -2.45 -12.46
CA GLU A 103 18.01 -3.31 -12.92
C GLU A 103 18.37 -4.41 -11.91
N ALA A 104 18.15 -4.16 -10.60
CA ALA A 104 18.31 -5.14 -9.52
C ALA A 104 17.14 -6.14 -9.38
N GLY A 105 16.11 -6.03 -10.23
CA GLY A 105 14.99 -6.98 -10.29
C GLY A 105 13.72 -6.54 -9.57
N ALA A 106 13.59 -5.28 -9.16
CA ALA A 106 12.28 -4.75 -8.74
C ALA A 106 11.30 -4.72 -9.92
N ASP A 107 10.05 -5.11 -9.70
CA ASP A 107 9.02 -5.22 -10.74
C ASP A 107 8.28 -3.89 -10.98
N ILE A 108 8.08 -3.09 -9.91
CA ILE A 108 7.40 -1.80 -9.94
C ILE A 108 8.21 -0.79 -9.12
N LEU A 109 8.26 0.46 -9.59
CA LEU A 109 9.01 1.55 -8.97
C LEU A 109 8.06 2.58 -8.38
N PHE A 110 8.32 2.97 -7.14
CA PHE A 110 7.58 4.01 -6.43
C PHE A 110 8.55 5.10 -5.99
N ILE A 111 8.43 6.28 -6.60
CA ILE A 111 9.11 7.49 -6.13
C ILE A 111 8.14 8.27 -5.24
N GLU A 112 8.49 8.43 -3.98
CA GLU A 112 7.73 9.25 -3.04
C GLU A 112 8.00 10.76 -3.27
N ASP A 113 7.10 11.61 -2.76
CA ASP A 113 7.33 13.06 -2.64
C ASP A 113 7.41 13.80 -3.99
N ILE A 114 6.44 13.51 -4.86
CA ILE A 114 6.23 14.17 -6.16
C ILE A 114 5.23 15.32 -6.01
N HIS A 115 5.64 16.54 -6.37
CA HIS A 115 4.92 17.79 -6.06
C HIS A 115 4.12 18.37 -7.23
N SER A 116 4.30 17.87 -8.46
CA SER A 116 3.60 18.41 -9.63
C SER A 116 3.34 17.38 -10.73
N GLU A 117 2.38 17.69 -11.62
CA GLU A 117 2.17 16.90 -12.85
C GLU A 117 3.39 16.90 -13.77
N GLU A 118 4.20 17.96 -13.77
CA GLU A 118 5.44 18.04 -14.56
C GLU A 118 6.48 17.03 -14.05
N GLU A 119 6.64 16.93 -12.74
CA GLU A 119 7.49 15.90 -12.12
C GLU A 119 6.95 14.49 -12.38
N MET A 120 5.63 14.28 -12.32
CA MET A 120 4.99 13.01 -12.68
C MET A 120 5.27 12.61 -14.13
N LEU A 121 5.19 13.55 -15.08
CA LEU A 121 5.56 13.32 -16.48
C LEU A 121 7.05 12.98 -16.61
N LYS A 122 7.91 13.67 -15.88
CA LYS A 122 9.36 13.40 -15.87
C LYS A 122 9.66 11.99 -15.38
N VAL A 123 9.07 11.57 -14.26
CA VAL A 123 9.21 10.22 -13.70
C VAL A 123 8.85 9.17 -14.74
N ASN A 124 7.67 9.28 -15.36
CA ASN A 124 7.20 8.29 -16.35
C ASN A 124 7.97 8.33 -17.67
N LYS A 125 8.67 9.42 -17.98
CA LYS A 125 9.53 9.54 -19.15
C LYS A 125 10.92 8.93 -18.91
N GLU A 126 11.46 9.03 -17.70
CA GLU A 126 12.87 8.71 -17.41
C GLU A 126 13.07 7.40 -16.63
N VAL A 127 12.06 6.92 -15.90
CA VAL A 127 12.10 5.61 -15.25
C VAL A 127 11.82 4.51 -16.30
N LYS A 128 12.69 3.52 -16.35
CA LYS A 128 12.66 2.43 -17.35
C LYS A 128 11.57 1.39 -17.09
N GLY A 129 11.18 1.20 -15.82
CA GLY A 129 10.20 0.19 -15.40
C GLY A 129 8.80 0.75 -15.12
N PRO A 130 7.82 -0.12 -14.85
CA PRO A 130 6.47 0.28 -14.43
C PRO A 130 6.50 1.14 -13.16
N THR A 131 5.77 2.25 -13.18
CA THR A 131 5.72 3.19 -12.05
C THR A 131 4.38 3.17 -11.35
N LEU A 132 4.41 3.46 -10.06
CA LEU A 132 3.27 3.66 -9.18
C LEU A 132 3.23 5.12 -8.71
N SER A 133 2.02 5.68 -8.61
CA SER A 133 1.75 6.93 -7.88
C SER A 133 0.92 6.68 -6.61
N VAL A 134 0.98 7.57 -5.63
CA VAL A 134 0.15 7.50 -4.41
C VAL A 134 -0.70 8.76 -4.27
N MET A 135 -1.99 8.59 -4.01
CA MET A 135 -2.93 9.66 -3.75
C MET A 135 -3.28 9.68 -2.27
N VAL A 136 -2.99 10.80 -1.59
CA VAL A 136 -3.26 10.97 -0.16
C VAL A 136 -4.13 12.20 0.06
N GLU A 137 -5.28 12.03 0.70
CA GLU A 137 -6.22 13.12 0.94
C GLU A 137 -5.62 14.17 1.88
N GLY A 138 -5.64 15.44 1.44
CA GLY A 138 -5.20 16.56 2.26
C GLY A 138 -3.69 16.65 2.48
N SER A 139 -2.87 15.90 1.73
CA SER A 139 -1.40 15.97 1.83
C SER A 139 -0.80 17.28 1.31
N GLY A 140 -1.53 17.99 0.43
CA GLY A 140 -1.02 19.16 -0.29
C GLY A 140 -0.32 18.82 -1.61
N TYR A 141 -0.14 17.54 -1.92
CA TYR A 141 0.37 17.07 -3.22
C TYR A 141 -0.74 16.96 -4.26
N PRO A 142 -0.41 16.86 -5.57
CA PRO A 142 -1.40 16.67 -6.61
C PRO A 142 -2.28 15.45 -6.32
N PHE A 143 -3.59 15.66 -6.31
CA PHE A 143 -4.58 14.60 -6.14
C PHE A 143 -5.38 14.45 -7.44
N LEU A 144 -5.03 13.44 -8.23
CA LEU A 144 -5.53 13.25 -9.58
C LEU A 144 -6.40 11.98 -9.70
N PRO A 145 -7.41 11.98 -10.58
CA PRO A 145 -8.18 10.77 -10.85
C PRO A 145 -7.30 9.72 -11.54
N GLY A 146 -7.57 8.43 -11.30
CA GLY A 146 -6.80 7.32 -11.86
C GLY A 146 -6.60 7.40 -13.38
N LYS A 147 -7.63 7.81 -14.14
CA LYS A 147 -7.53 8.00 -15.59
C LYS A 147 -6.47 9.03 -15.99
N LYS A 148 -6.36 10.13 -15.24
CA LYS A 148 -5.35 11.15 -15.50
C LYS A 148 -3.94 10.61 -15.18
N LEU A 149 -3.80 9.83 -14.11
CA LEU A 149 -2.52 9.17 -13.78
C LEU A 149 -2.10 8.17 -14.86
N GLU A 150 -3.04 7.43 -15.43
CA GLU A 150 -2.81 6.55 -16.58
C GLU A 150 -2.33 7.33 -17.80
N GLU A 151 -2.97 8.47 -18.12
CA GLU A 151 -2.54 9.38 -19.19
C GLU A 151 -1.13 9.95 -18.97
N LEU A 152 -0.72 10.12 -17.70
CA LEU A 152 0.63 10.55 -17.31
C LEU A 152 1.67 9.40 -17.37
N GLY A 153 1.23 8.16 -17.55
CA GLY A 153 2.09 6.98 -17.77
C GLY A 153 2.12 5.96 -16.64
N PHE A 154 1.56 6.27 -15.47
CA PHE A 154 1.56 5.38 -14.31
C PHE A 154 0.78 4.09 -14.58
N LYS A 155 1.27 2.97 -14.05
CA LYS A 155 0.64 1.64 -14.19
C LYS A 155 -0.18 1.22 -12.99
N MET A 156 0.04 1.88 -11.86
CA MET A 156 -0.70 1.63 -10.63
C MET A 156 -0.85 2.91 -9.82
N VAL A 157 -1.93 3.01 -9.05
CA VAL A 157 -2.16 4.08 -8.09
C VAL A 157 -2.56 3.51 -6.74
N TYR A 158 -2.01 4.07 -5.68
CA TYR A 158 -2.45 3.80 -4.33
C TYR A 158 -3.41 4.84 -3.79
N TYR A 159 -4.41 4.34 -3.07
CA TYR A 159 -5.33 5.09 -2.22
C TYR A 159 -5.23 4.54 -0.79
N CYS A 160 -4.04 4.64 -0.19
CA CYS A 160 -3.69 3.90 1.03
C CYS A 160 -4.57 4.25 2.24
N ASN A 161 -5.02 5.51 2.34
CA ASN A 161 -5.66 6.03 3.55
C ASN A 161 -7.16 6.33 3.39
N SER A 162 -7.70 6.27 2.17
CA SER A 162 -9.07 6.73 1.88
C SER A 162 -10.11 6.01 2.74
N SER A 163 -10.00 4.67 2.83
CA SER A 163 -10.94 3.84 3.59
C SER A 163 -10.87 4.11 5.08
N ILE A 164 -9.66 4.23 5.65
CA ILE A 164 -9.48 4.48 7.09
C ILE A 164 -9.90 5.91 7.45
N PHE A 165 -9.65 6.90 6.60
CA PHE A 165 -10.13 8.27 6.82
C PHE A 165 -11.66 8.35 6.78
N ALA A 166 -12.29 7.68 5.82
CA ALA A 166 -13.75 7.60 5.73
C ALA A 166 -14.36 6.92 6.97
N ALA A 167 -13.84 5.74 7.34
CA ALA A 167 -14.29 4.99 8.51
C ALA A 167 -14.09 5.79 9.81
N THR A 168 -12.91 6.41 9.98
CA THR A 168 -12.60 7.23 11.17
C THR A 168 -13.58 8.38 11.32
N LYS A 169 -13.91 9.07 10.21
CA LYS A 169 -14.86 10.18 10.24
C LYS A 169 -16.28 9.72 10.62
N ALA A 170 -16.73 8.60 10.06
CA ALA A 170 -18.05 8.03 10.38
C ALA A 170 -18.14 7.60 11.85
N VAL A 171 -17.14 6.84 12.34
CA VAL A 171 -17.06 6.41 13.75
C VAL A 171 -17.01 7.62 14.68
N TYR A 172 -16.19 8.62 14.37
CA TYR A 172 -16.11 9.85 15.17
C TYR A 172 -17.47 10.55 15.28
N LYS A 173 -18.19 10.70 14.16
CA LYS A 173 -19.52 11.33 14.14
C LYS A 173 -20.52 10.56 14.99
N ALA A 174 -20.60 9.24 14.81
CA ALA A 174 -21.52 8.38 15.57
C ALA A 174 -21.23 8.43 17.08
N MET A 175 -19.96 8.32 17.48
CA MET A 175 -19.57 8.36 18.90
C MET A 175 -19.81 9.73 19.52
N LYS A 176 -19.57 10.82 18.78
CA LYS A 176 -19.90 12.16 19.25
C LYS A 176 -21.40 12.32 19.48
N LYS A 177 -22.23 11.86 18.55
CA LYS A 177 -23.68 11.93 18.70
C LYS A 177 -24.18 11.09 19.88
N LEU A 178 -23.68 9.87 20.03
CA LEU A 178 -23.99 9.00 21.16
C LEU A 178 -23.66 9.67 22.49
N LYS A 179 -22.50 10.34 22.59
CA LYS A 179 -22.11 11.10 23.78
C LYS A 179 -23.06 12.25 24.09
N ASP A 180 -23.49 12.99 23.07
CA ASP A 180 -24.28 14.21 23.23
C ASP A 180 -25.77 13.93 23.52
N SER A 181 -26.37 12.90 22.89
CA SER A 181 -27.81 12.60 23.01
C SER A 181 -28.14 11.27 23.70
N GLY A 182 -27.16 10.43 24.02
CA GLY A 182 -27.39 9.10 24.60
C GLY A 182 -27.95 8.05 23.63
N THR A 183 -28.01 8.37 22.33
CA THR A 183 -28.51 7.51 21.26
C THR A 183 -27.83 7.83 19.92
N THR A 184 -27.85 6.90 18.97
CA THR A 184 -27.38 7.07 17.58
C THR A 184 -28.52 7.20 16.58
N GLU A 185 -29.76 7.36 17.02
CA GLU A 185 -30.96 7.40 16.16
C GLU A 185 -30.84 8.40 14.99
N ASP A 186 -30.38 9.62 15.27
CA ASP A 186 -30.25 10.70 14.27
C ASP A 186 -29.13 10.49 13.23
N VAL A 187 -28.31 9.45 13.36
CA VAL A 187 -27.24 9.11 12.40
C VAL A 187 -27.39 7.68 11.88
N MET A 188 -28.53 7.05 12.14
CA MET A 188 -28.77 5.64 11.80
C MET A 188 -28.71 5.40 10.29
N ASP A 189 -29.17 6.35 9.48
CA ASP A 189 -29.15 6.31 8.02
C ASP A 189 -27.75 6.46 7.41
N GLU A 190 -26.77 6.90 8.20
CA GLU A 190 -25.35 6.98 7.81
C GLU A 190 -24.55 5.73 8.20
N MET A 191 -25.21 4.74 8.82
CA MET A 191 -24.60 3.50 9.28
C MET A 191 -25.05 2.31 8.43
N MET A 192 -24.21 1.29 8.35
CA MET A 192 -24.61 0.00 7.80
C MET A 192 -25.69 -0.63 8.69
N GLN A 193 -26.81 -1.01 8.11
CA GLN A 193 -27.90 -1.63 8.85
C GLN A 193 -27.55 -3.08 9.21
N PHE A 194 -28.15 -3.61 10.28
CA PHE A 194 -27.86 -4.96 10.77
C PHE A 194 -27.95 -6.04 9.69
N LYS A 195 -28.98 -5.97 8.84
CA LYS A 195 -29.17 -6.92 7.73
C LYS A 195 -28.05 -6.80 6.69
N GLU A 196 -27.71 -5.58 6.28
CA GLU A 196 -26.66 -5.31 5.30
C GLU A 196 -25.29 -5.79 5.81
N PHE A 197 -25.02 -5.59 7.10
CA PHE A 197 -23.78 -6.06 7.73
C PHE A 197 -23.70 -7.59 7.75
N ASN A 198 -24.79 -8.28 8.11
CA ASN A 198 -24.83 -9.75 8.11
C ASN A 198 -24.64 -10.34 6.71
N GLU A 199 -25.22 -9.72 5.69
CA GLU A 199 -25.00 -10.09 4.29
C GLU A 199 -23.53 -9.88 3.89
N LEU A 200 -22.93 -8.74 4.26
CA LEU A 200 -21.54 -8.44 3.94
C LEU A 200 -20.54 -9.45 4.55
N ILE A 201 -20.75 -9.88 5.79
CA ILE A 201 -19.82 -10.79 6.49
C ILE A 201 -20.08 -12.28 6.18
N GLY A 202 -21.04 -12.58 5.30
CA GLY A 202 -21.39 -13.94 4.92
C GLY A 202 -22.13 -14.73 6.00
N PHE A 203 -22.87 -14.05 6.89
CA PHE A 203 -23.57 -14.68 8.01
C PHE A 203 -24.66 -15.65 7.53
N ASN A 204 -25.32 -15.33 6.42
CA ASN A 204 -26.39 -16.14 5.85
C ASN A 204 -25.85 -17.49 5.34
N GLU A 205 -24.69 -17.50 4.68
CA GLU A 205 -24.02 -18.68 4.18
C GLU A 205 -23.60 -19.61 5.32
N LEU A 206 -23.07 -19.05 6.41
CA LEU A 206 -22.71 -19.81 7.60
C LEU A 206 -23.94 -20.47 8.23
N THR A 207 -25.05 -19.76 8.31
CA THR A 207 -26.32 -20.27 8.84
C THR A 207 -26.84 -21.44 7.97
N GLU A 208 -26.74 -21.34 6.65
CA GLU A 208 -27.13 -22.43 5.74
C GLU A 208 -26.18 -23.63 5.81
N ILE A 209 -24.89 -23.42 6.07
CA ILE A 209 -23.95 -24.51 6.36
C ILE A 209 -24.35 -25.21 7.65
N GLU A 210 -24.60 -24.47 8.73
CA GLU A 210 -25.00 -25.04 10.02
C GLU A 210 -26.23 -25.94 9.87
N LYS A 211 -27.29 -25.45 9.23
CA LYS A 211 -28.53 -26.22 8.98
C LYS A 211 -28.31 -27.54 8.23
N LYS A 212 -27.28 -27.65 7.40
CA LYS A 212 -26.96 -28.92 6.72
C LYS A 212 -26.48 -30.00 7.69
N TYR A 213 -25.89 -29.61 8.82
CA TYR A 213 -25.30 -30.51 9.80
C TYR A 213 -26.10 -30.62 11.10
N THR A 214 -27.00 -29.67 11.37
CA THR A 214 -27.93 -29.71 12.51
C THR A 214 -29.30 -30.20 12.05
N LYS A 215 -29.49 -31.52 12.05
CA LYS A 215 -30.80 -32.19 12.00
C LYS A 215 -31.28 -32.54 13.40
#